data_AF-A0A178AUY9-F1
#
_entry.id   AF-A0A178AUY9-F1
#
_cell.length_a   1.000
_cell.length_b   1.000
_cell.length_c   1.000
_cell.angle_alpha   90.00
_cell.angle_beta   90.00
_cell.angle_gamma   90.00
#
_symmetry.space_group_name_H-M   'P 1'
#
loop_
_entity.id
_entity.type
_entity.pdbx_description
1 polymer ?
#
loop_
_entity_poly.entity_id
_entity_poly.type
_entity_poly.pdbx_seq_one_letter_code
_entity_poly.pdbx_strand_id
1 'polypeptide(L)'
;MPLAKDLIPVTEKASNVCAYCRVRKQSCDRTLPQCSRCARIGNKCDYTFDRKPWVSPRNISEPIVVHYAPCLHADLSPQGVSVLVRAFTECTISSCDSYAQPIFTDLVREILGLADVDLRGALEEFNLCFQTWLPIMPQEALCGFGDDISQHDSCNGGVKRPILWLCLWLLTKNTCSNRNHIVGSGLYRAIKQITVIFPSLSDFTEDLLRINLLIAVFELGHGLHVPAYQTMTCCVTLMGRLIFHGPRNADCLRVEKIQSFGTGVLTLDCLLAISTTTELMPLTVASDGILSKVVTPSKTGNISTTTSLVSGHVMEYVFARSQNLEPDETYGEVDEVISGCIKMLIDEPQPHSRSHCDATGMAICSSIVLHASQTRYLNALLYSVHNNEPLMSTYITSRLTLAHSRRMAWDMVKAAIHKVRSEDDILSLSFAGLCCVLRAGLVVLDTAELVEK
;
A
#
# COMPACT_ATOMS: atom_id res chain seq x y z
N MET A 1 -13.63 74.73 -50.75
CA MET A 1 -13.37 74.54 -49.31
C MET A 1 -14.64 74.03 -48.65
N PRO A 2 -14.72 72.75 -48.24
CA PRO A 2 -15.73 72.30 -47.30
C PRO A 2 -15.15 72.24 -45.88
N LEU A 3 -15.85 72.82 -44.92
CA LEU A 3 -15.55 72.67 -43.50
C LEU A 3 -15.69 71.19 -43.10
N ALA A 4 -14.61 70.66 -42.54
CA ALA A 4 -14.55 69.30 -42.02
C ALA A 4 -15.40 69.18 -40.74
N LYS A 5 -16.11 68.07 -40.67
CA LYS A 5 -16.95 67.60 -39.57
C LYS A 5 -16.14 67.47 -38.28
N ASP A 6 -16.63 68.06 -37.20
CA ASP A 6 -16.28 67.69 -35.83
C ASP A 6 -16.81 66.27 -35.53
N LEU A 7 -16.00 65.26 -35.87
CA LEU A 7 -16.21 63.89 -35.41
C LEU A 7 -15.48 63.74 -34.07
N ILE A 8 -16.24 63.58 -32.99
CA ILE A 8 -15.69 63.17 -31.68
C ILE A 8 -15.03 61.81 -31.89
N PRO A 9 -13.70 61.66 -31.68
CA PRO A 9 -13.06 60.38 -31.85
C PRO A 9 -13.50 59.44 -30.72
N VAL A 10 -14.33 58.46 -31.07
CA VAL A 10 -14.67 57.35 -30.17
C VAL A 10 -13.42 56.47 -30.07
N THR A 11 -12.62 56.69 -29.02
CA THR A 11 -11.50 55.79 -28.70
C THR A 11 -12.05 54.58 -27.96
N GLU A 12 -12.03 53.41 -28.58
CA GLU A 12 -12.33 52.16 -27.89
C GLU A 12 -11.29 51.90 -26.79
N LYS A 13 -11.77 51.54 -25.59
CA LYS A 13 -10.93 51.19 -24.44
C LYS A 13 -11.11 49.73 -24.08
N ALA A 14 -10.01 49.07 -23.75
CA ALA A 14 -10.01 47.73 -23.19
C ALA A 14 -10.56 47.73 -21.75
N SER A 15 -11.26 46.65 -21.39
CA SER A 15 -11.76 46.43 -20.03
C SER A 15 -10.63 46.35 -19.00
N ASN A 16 -9.49 45.76 -19.39
CA ASN A 16 -8.37 45.49 -18.51
C ASN A 16 -7.12 46.33 -18.82
N VAL A 17 -6.22 46.45 -17.83
CA VAL A 17 -4.87 46.98 -18.04
C VAL A 17 -4.06 45.97 -18.83
N CYS A 18 -3.31 46.40 -19.86
CA CYS A 18 -2.49 45.46 -20.63
C CYS A 18 -1.46 44.73 -19.76
N ALA A 19 -1.13 43.49 -20.14
CA ALA A 19 -0.22 42.62 -19.39
C ALA A 19 1.13 43.30 -19.07
N TYR A 20 1.70 44.01 -20.05
CA TYR A 20 2.97 44.73 -19.91
C TYR A 20 2.96 45.78 -18.80
N CYS A 21 1.94 46.65 -18.78
CA CYS A 21 1.83 47.69 -17.76
C CYS A 21 1.47 47.11 -16.39
N ARG A 22 0.66 46.03 -16.36
CA ARG A 22 0.28 45.33 -15.12
C ARG A 22 1.49 44.75 -14.41
N VAL A 23 2.32 43.96 -15.11
CA VAL A 23 3.52 43.31 -14.54
C VAL A 23 4.48 44.35 -13.94
N ARG A 24 4.60 45.52 -14.59
CA ARG A 24 5.51 46.58 -14.16
C ARG A 24 4.89 47.59 -13.20
N LYS A 25 3.64 47.36 -12.76
CA LYS A 25 2.86 48.26 -11.88
C LYS A 25 2.84 49.70 -12.39
N GLN A 26 2.63 49.85 -13.70
CA GLN A 26 2.67 51.12 -14.41
C GLN A 26 1.27 51.58 -14.83
N SER A 27 1.06 52.90 -14.96
CA SER A 27 -0.20 53.45 -15.46
C SER A 27 -0.45 53.05 -16.93
N CYS A 28 -1.69 52.68 -17.23
CA CYS A 28 -2.15 52.23 -18.54
C CYS A 28 -3.48 52.91 -18.87
N ASP A 29 -3.53 53.60 -20.00
CA ASP A 29 -4.70 54.33 -20.52
C ASP A 29 -5.73 53.42 -21.22
N ARG A 30 -5.37 52.15 -21.45
CA ARG A 30 -6.23 51.08 -21.98
C ARG A 30 -6.79 51.35 -23.39
N THR A 31 -6.20 52.26 -24.15
CA THR A 31 -6.62 52.51 -25.52
C THR A 31 -6.36 51.29 -26.41
N LEU A 32 -7.31 50.98 -27.28
CA LEU A 32 -7.19 49.93 -28.30
C LEU A 32 -6.70 50.53 -29.62
N PRO A 33 -5.87 49.80 -30.41
CA PRO A 33 -5.34 48.47 -30.13
C PRO A 33 -4.11 48.47 -29.19
N GLN A 34 -3.53 49.63 -28.88
CA GLN A 34 -2.37 49.77 -28.00
C GLN A 34 -2.47 50.99 -27.09
N CYS A 35 -2.05 50.80 -25.84
CA CYS A 35 -1.94 51.86 -24.83
C CYS A 35 -0.83 52.85 -25.21
N SER A 36 -0.98 54.14 -24.90
CA SER A 36 -0.05 55.20 -25.31
C SER A 36 1.39 54.94 -24.86
N ARG A 37 1.55 54.29 -23.70
CA ARG A 37 2.86 53.94 -23.14
C ARG A 37 3.54 52.82 -23.93
N CYS A 38 2.80 51.77 -24.29
CA CYS A 38 3.35 50.66 -25.06
C CYS A 38 3.66 51.11 -26.50
N ALA A 39 2.79 51.95 -27.09
CA ALA A 39 3.01 52.56 -28.39
C ALA A 39 4.32 53.36 -28.44
N ARG A 40 4.60 54.19 -27.42
CA ARG A 40 5.84 54.99 -27.35
C ARG A 40 7.12 54.16 -27.27
N ILE A 41 7.06 52.96 -26.70
CA ILE A 41 8.22 52.08 -26.50
C ILE A 41 8.28 51.00 -27.60
N GLY A 42 7.32 50.98 -28.53
CA GLY A 42 7.25 50.01 -29.62
C GLY A 42 6.78 48.62 -29.20
N ASN A 43 6.12 48.48 -28.04
CA ASN A 43 5.58 47.21 -27.55
C ASN A 43 4.10 47.05 -27.93
N LYS A 44 3.69 45.82 -28.24
CA LYS A 44 2.27 45.49 -28.47
C LYS A 44 1.56 45.28 -27.14
N CYS A 45 0.35 45.82 -26.99
CA CYS A 45 -0.47 45.54 -25.82
C CYS A 45 -1.17 44.19 -25.97
N ASP A 46 -1.11 43.40 -24.89
CA ASP A 46 -1.95 42.23 -24.72
C ASP A 46 -2.99 42.53 -23.64
N TYR A 47 -4.26 42.46 -24.04
CA TYR A 47 -5.43 42.70 -23.19
C TYR A 47 -6.22 41.40 -22.91
N THR A 48 -5.76 40.25 -23.42
CA THR A 48 -6.39 38.95 -23.14
C THR A 48 -6.10 38.55 -21.70
N PHE A 49 -7.13 38.47 -20.86
CA PHE A 49 -7.04 37.89 -19.53
C PHE A 49 -7.61 36.47 -19.60
N ASP A 50 -6.91 35.53 -18.95
CA ASP A 50 -7.18 34.08 -18.79
C ASP A 50 -6.40 33.08 -19.66
N ARG A 51 -5.09 33.29 -19.87
CA ARG A 51 -4.17 32.13 -20.01
C ARG A 51 -2.90 32.33 -19.18
N LYS A 52 -2.54 31.25 -18.48
CA LYS A 52 -1.43 30.97 -17.54
C LYS A 52 -0.11 31.71 -17.82
N PRO A 53 0.76 31.88 -16.79
CA PRO A 53 2.07 32.51 -16.95
C PRO A 53 2.85 31.89 -18.11
N TRP A 54 3.45 32.76 -18.90
CA TRP A 54 4.31 32.48 -20.04
C TRP A 54 5.35 31.41 -19.71
N VAL A 55 5.18 30.21 -20.27
CA VAL A 55 6.14 29.11 -20.22
C VAL A 55 7.11 29.28 -21.40
N SER A 56 8.40 29.27 -21.09
CA SER A 56 9.52 29.23 -22.04
C SER A 56 9.29 28.18 -23.15
N PRO A 57 9.76 28.39 -24.40
CA PRO A 57 9.53 27.47 -25.52
C PRO A 57 10.42 26.21 -25.50
N ARG A 58 10.52 25.55 -24.33
CA ARG A 58 10.96 24.16 -24.20
C ARG A 58 9.97 23.40 -23.33
N ASN A 59 8.76 23.18 -23.82
CA ASN A 59 7.85 22.20 -23.21
C ASN A 59 6.87 21.75 -24.29
N ILE A 60 7.19 20.62 -24.95
CA ILE A 60 6.13 19.65 -25.21
C ILE A 60 5.59 19.38 -23.80
N SER A 61 4.37 19.84 -23.48
CA SER A 61 3.81 19.60 -22.15
C SER A 61 3.90 18.10 -21.89
N GLU A 62 4.64 17.70 -20.87
CA GLU A 62 4.78 16.30 -20.54
C GLU A 62 3.37 15.73 -20.29
N PRO A 63 3.02 14.58 -20.88
CA PRO A 63 1.69 14.04 -20.70
C PRO A 63 1.47 13.69 -19.22
N ILE A 64 0.23 13.76 -18.72
CA ILE A 64 -0.10 13.42 -17.33
C ILE A 64 0.23 11.94 -17.04
N VAL A 65 -0.10 11.07 -18.00
CA VAL A 65 0.17 9.63 -17.98
C VAL A 65 1.19 9.30 -19.06
N VAL A 66 2.20 8.51 -18.71
CA VAL A 66 3.20 7.96 -19.62
C VAL A 66 2.94 6.48 -19.86
N HIS A 67 3.03 6.07 -21.12
CA HIS A 67 2.88 4.67 -21.54
C HIS A 67 4.23 4.10 -21.94
N TYR A 68 4.60 2.98 -21.33
CA TYR A 68 5.86 2.31 -21.59
C TYR A 68 5.65 1.15 -22.56
N ALA A 69 5.76 1.43 -23.87
CA ALA A 69 5.58 0.43 -24.93
C ALA A 69 6.33 -0.90 -24.71
N PRO A 70 7.59 -0.95 -24.21
CA PRO A 70 8.31 -2.22 -24.04
C PRO A 70 7.71 -3.16 -22.99
N CYS A 71 6.95 -2.63 -22.03
CA CYS A 71 6.40 -3.40 -20.91
C CYS A 71 4.89 -3.19 -20.74
N LEU A 72 4.25 -2.57 -21.74
CA LEU A 72 2.80 -2.40 -21.86
C LEU A 72 2.10 -1.96 -20.57
N HIS A 73 2.72 -1.02 -19.85
CA HIS A 73 2.14 -0.44 -18.66
C HIS A 73 2.13 1.08 -18.71
N ALA A 74 1.19 1.66 -17.95
CA ALA A 74 1.06 3.09 -17.76
C ALA A 74 1.54 3.52 -16.37
N ASP A 75 2.03 4.75 -16.24
CA ASP A 75 2.32 5.37 -14.94
C ASP A 75 2.12 6.90 -15.02
N LEU A 76 2.11 7.57 -13.87
CA LEU A 76 2.13 9.03 -13.84
C LEU A 76 3.50 9.57 -14.23
N SER A 77 3.50 10.61 -15.05
CA SER A 77 4.70 11.43 -15.27
C SER A 77 4.99 12.31 -14.05
N PRO A 78 6.19 12.90 -13.92
CA PRO A 78 6.48 13.95 -12.95
C PRO A 78 5.44 15.08 -12.95
N GLN A 79 4.97 15.49 -14.14
CA GLN A 79 3.87 16.44 -14.28
C GLN A 79 2.56 15.89 -13.71
N GLY A 80 2.20 14.64 -14.02
CA GLY A 80 0.99 13.99 -13.50
C GLY A 80 0.98 13.90 -11.98
N VAL A 81 2.12 13.54 -11.36
CA VAL A 81 2.30 13.54 -9.91
C VAL A 81 2.04 14.93 -9.34
N SER A 82 2.66 15.97 -9.89
CA SER A 82 2.50 17.34 -9.40
C SER A 82 1.07 17.85 -9.52
N VAL A 83 0.40 17.55 -10.64
CA VAL A 83 -0.99 17.97 -10.88
C VAL A 83 -1.94 17.27 -9.91
N LEU A 84 -1.80 15.96 -9.72
CA LEU A 84 -2.64 15.18 -8.84
C LEU A 84 -2.51 15.60 -7.37
N VAL A 85 -1.27 15.74 -6.87
CA VAL A 85 -1.00 16.13 -5.48
C VAL A 85 -1.48 17.55 -5.19
N ARG A 86 -1.32 18.47 -6.15
CA ARG A 86 -1.84 19.84 -6.02
C ARG A 86 -3.36 19.85 -5.97
N ALA A 87 -4.03 19.14 -6.87
CA ALA A 87 -5.49 19.06 -6.88
C ALA A 87 -6.04 18.49 -5.56
N PHE A 88 -5.37 17.46 -5.01
CA PHE A 88 -5.70 16.93 -3.69
C PHE A 88 -5.51 18.00 -2.59
N THR A 89 -4.37 18.70 -2.60
CA THR A 89 -4.07 19.75 -1.61
C THR A 89 -5.11 20.87 -1.64
N GLU A 90 -5.49 21.34 -2.83
CA GLU A 90 -6.56 22.33 -3.02
C GLU A 90 -7.90 21.84 -2.45
N CYS A 91 -8.24 20.56 -2.65
CA CYS A 91 -9.44 19.96 -2.02
C CYS A 91 -9.39 19.95 -0.49
N THR A 92 -8.20 19.73 0.09
CA THR A 92 -8.05 19.70 1.55
C THR A 92 -8.12 21.08 2.19
N ILE A 93 -7.53 22.10 1.55
CA ILE A 93 -7.52 23.48 2.05
C ILE A 93 -8.90 24.12 1.91
N SER A 94 -9.56 23.90 0.77
CA SER A 94 -10.88 24.44 0.48
C SER A 94 -12.01 23.54 1.00
N SER A 95 -11.89 23.00 2.21
CA SER A 95 -12.88 22.05 2.78
C SER A 95 -14.32 22.63 2.92
N CYS A 96 -14.51 23.93 2.66
CA CYS A 96 -15.81 24.60 2.52
C CYS A 96 -16.28 24.86 1.06
N ASP A 97 -15.45 24.63 0.04
CA ASP A 97 -15.82 24.80 -1.38
C ASP A 97 -16.37 23.49 -1.96
N SER A 98 -17.67 23.49 -2.24
CA SER A 98 -18.39 22.37 -2.89
C SER A 98 -17.81 21.95 -4.25
N TYR A 99 -17.03 22.81 -4.91
CA TYR A 99 -16.51 22.59 -6.27
C TYR A 99 -15.17 21.87 -6.34
N ALA A 100 -14.36 21.85 -5.26
CA ALA A 100 -13.02 21.28 -5.31
C ALA A 100 -13.04 19.74 -5.42
N GLN A 101 -13.92 19.08 -4.66
CA GLN A 101 -14.00 17.61 -4.65
C GLN A 101 -14.44 17.00 -6.00
N PRO A 102 -15.44 17.55 -6.71
CA PRO A 102 -15.75 17.12 -8.08
C PRO A 102 -14.55 17.24 -9.03
N ILE A 103 -13.82 18.37 -8.99
CA ILE A 103 -12.65 18.59 -9.85
C ILE A 103 -11.57 17.52 -9.63
N PHE A 104 -11.26 17.20 -8.38
CA PHE A 104 -10.30 16.14 -8.08
C PHE A 104 -10.79 14.75 -8.52
N THR A 105 -12.06 14.46 -8.30
CA THR A 105 -12.67 13.19 -8.75
C THR A 105 -12.60 13.06 -10.26
N ASP A 106 -12.92 14.11 -11.00
CA ASP A 106 -12.88 14.14 -12.46
C ASP A 106 -11.45 14.03 -13.00
N LEU A 107 -10.48 14.68 -12.35
CA LEU A 107 -9.07 14.51 -12.68
C LEU A 107 -8.61 13.05 -12.50
N VAL A 108 -9.02 12.39 -11.40
CA VAL A 108 -8.68 10.97 -11.18
C VAL A 108 -9.31 10.09 -12.25
N ARG A 109 -10.58 10.33 -12.64
CA ARG A 109 -11.22 9.61 -13.74
C ARG A 109 -10.49 9.82 -15.06
N GLU A 110 -10.07 11.06 -15.35
CA GLU A 110 -9.27 11.37 -16.54
C GLU A 110 -7.95 10.61 -16.53
N ILE A 111 -7.21 10.61 -15.41
CA ILE A 111 -5.96 9.87 -15.25
C ILE A 111 -6.17 8.37 -15.52
N LEU A 112 -7.20 7.78 -14.93
CA LEU A 112 -7.50 6.35 -15.10
C LEU A 112 -7.91 6.01 -16.54
N GLY A 113 -8.70 6.89 -17.18
CA GLY A 113 -9.04 6.75 -18.60
C GLY A 113 -7.83 6.90 -19.53
N LEU A 114 -6.92 7.84 -19.23
CA LEU A 114 -5.66 7.99 -19.96
C LEU A 114 -4.71 6.80 -19.77
N ALA A 115 -4.79 6.12 -18.63
CA ALA A 115 -4.02 4.92 -18.31
C ALA A 115 -4.70 3.61 -18.77
N ASP A 116 -5.88 3.68 -19.40
CA ASP A 116 -6.67 2.53 -19.85
C ASP A 116 -6.99 1.53 -18.73
N VAL A 117 -7.35 2.04 -17.55
CA VAL A 117 -7.62 1.21 -16.36
C VAL A 117 -9.08 0.75 -16.36
N ASP A 118 -9.30 -0.56 -16.44
CA ASP A 118 -10.58 -1.17 -16.11
C ASP A 118 -10.73 -1.31 -14.59
N LEU A 119 -11.40 -0.33 -13.97
CA LEU A 119 -11.65 -0.34 -12.53
C LEU A 119 -12.51 -1.52 -12.07
N ARG A 120 -13.40 -2.04 -12.92
CA ARG A 120 -14.24 -3.19 -12.54
C ARG A 120 -13.40 -4.44 -12.47
N GLY A 121 -12.63 -4.72 -13.53
CA GLY A 121 -11.67 -5.83 -13.54
C GLY A 121 -10.67 -5.73 -12.38
N ALA A 122 -10.13 -4.54 -12.12
CA ALA A 122 -9.23 -4.32 -10.98
C ALA A 122 -9.88 -4.64 -9.62
N LEU A 123 -11.16 -4.31 -9.44
CA LEU A 123 -11.88 -4.62 -8.21
C LEU A 123 -12.15 -6.12 -8.05
N GLU A 124 -12.52 -6.79 -9.15
CA GLU A 124 -12.72 -8.24 -9.18
C GLU A 124 -11.43 -8.98 -8.84
N GLU A 125 -10.31 -8.59 -9.46
CA GLU A 125 -8.98 -9.11 -9.15
C GLU A 125 -8.60 -8.83 -7.68
N PHE A 126 -8.85 -7.61 -7.20
CA PHE A 126 -8.59 -7.26 -5.81
C PHE A 126 -9.35 -8.16 -4.84
N ASN A 127 -10.63 -8.42 -5.13
CA ASN A 127 -11.47 -9.25 -4.29
C ASN A 127 -11.01 -10.71 -4.25
N LEU A 128 -10.57 -11.25 -5.37
CA LEU A 128 -10.07 -12.63 -5.44
C LEU A 128 -8.71 -12.78 -4.72
N CYS A 129 -7.79 -11.84 -4.94
CA CYS A 129 -6.40 -11.98 -4.49
C CYS A 129 -6.13 -11.45 -3.08
N PHE A 130 -6.88 -10.45 -2.60
CA PHE A 130 -6.57 -9.71 -1.36
C PHE A 130 -7.65 -9.84 -0.29
N GLN A 131 -8.95 -9.69 -0.60
CA GLN A 131 -9.99 -9.63 0.43
C GLN A 131 -10.08 -10.86 1.33
N THR A 132 -9.67 -12.02 0.81
CA THR A 132 -9.70 -13.29 1.53
C THR A 132 -8.80 -13.29 2.76
N TRP A 133 -7.68 -12.57 2.73
CA TRP A 133 -6.71 -12.49 3.83
C TRP A 133 -6.50 -11.06 4.36
N LEU A 134 -6.98 -10.05 3.63
CA LEU A 134 -6.95 -8.63 4.00
C LEU A 134 -8.36 -8.00 3.84
N PRO A 135 -9.31 -8.31 4.74
CA PRO A 135 -10.72 -7.94 4.59
C PRO A 135 -11.00 -6.47 4.96
N ILE A 136 -10.26 -5.53 4.38
CA ILE A 136 -10.26 -4.11 4.80
C ILE A 136 -11.32 -3.26 4.10
N MET A 137 -11.98 -3.77 3.05
CA MET A 137 -13.03 -3.03 2.34
C MET A 137 -14.43 -3.53 2.74
N PRO A 138 -15.39 -2.62 3.01
CA PRO A 138 -16.78 -2.99 3.25
C PRO A 138 -17.42 -3.58 1.98
N GLN A 139 -18.31 -4.57 2.14
CA GLN A 139 -18.95 -5.29 1.04
C GLN A 139 -19.80 -4.37 0.15
N GLU A 140 -20.33 -3.29 0.72
CA GLU A 140 -21.10 -2.25 0.01
C GLU A 140 -20.23 -1.45 -0.97
N ALA A 141 -18.96 -1.24 -0.63
CA ALA A 141 -17.99 -0.63 -1.53
C ALA A 141 -17.56 -1.58 -2.66
N LEU A 142 -17.93 -2.86 -2.60
CA LEU A 142 -17.67 -3.85 -3.66
C LEU A 142 -18.86 -3.96 -4.61
N CYS A 143 -20.09 -3.87 -4.10
CA CYS A 143 -21.32 -3.94 -4.90
C CYS A 143 -21.64 -2.62 -5.63
N GLY A 144 -21.31 -1.46 -5.05
CA GLY A 144 -21.68 -0.14 -5.59
C GLY A 144 -20.86 0.36 -6.80
N PHE A 145 -19.77 -0.31 -7.18
CA PHE A 145 -18.98 0.11 -8.35
C PHE A 145 -19.73 -0.05 -9.67
N GLY A 146 -20.79 -0.87 -9.71
CA GLY A 146 -21.43 -1.24 -10.95
C GLY A 146 -22.51 -0.29 -11.46
N ASP A 147 -23.24 0.36 -10.57
CA ASP A 147 -24.42 1.18 -10.92
C ASP A 147 -24.15 2.69 -10.83
N ASP A 148 -23.15 3.13 -10.04
CA ASP A 148 -22.86 4.55 -9.76
C ASP A 148 -21.92 5.24 -10.77
N ILE A 149 -21.38 4.55 -11.77
CA ILE A 149 -20.52 5.20 -12.79
C ILE A 149 -21.36 6.16 -13.67
N SER A 150 -22.69 6.00 -13.68
CA SER A 150 -23.60 6.74 -14.56
C SER A 150 -24.57 7.70 -13.84
N GLN A 151 -24.62 7.69 -12.50
CA GLN A 151 -25.54 8.56 -11.76
C GLN A 151 -24.80 9.35 -10.68
N HIS A 152 -25.23 10.61 -10.57
CA HIS A 152 -24.73 11.64 -9.68
C HIS A 152 -25.01 11.24 -8.22
N ASP A 153 -24.26 10.30 -7.67
CA ASP A 153 -24.48 9.88 -6.30
C ASP A 153 -23.99 10.96 -5.34
N SER A 154 -24.94 11.44 -4.54
CA SER A 154 -24.85 12.67 -3.79
C SER A 154 -23.96 12.50 -2.57
N CYS A 155 -22.92 13.34 -2.47
CA CYS A 155 -22.32 13.85 -1.23
C CYS A 155 -21.75 12.89 -0.15
N ASN A 156 -21.80 11.56 -0.26
CA ASN A 156 -21.33 10.69 0.84
C ASN A 156 -19.94 10.05 0.64
N GLY A 157 -19.33 10.13 -0.55
CA GLY A 157 -18.02 9.51 -0.86
C GLY A 157 -16.78 10.40 -0.72
N GLY A 158 -16.95 11.73 -0.78
CA GLY A 158 -15.87 12.73 -0.69
C GLY A 158 -14.60 12.42 -1.52
N VAL A 159 -13.45 12.91 -1.03
CA VAL A 159 -12.10 12.72 -1.63
C VAL A 159 -11.58 11.28 -1.46
N LYS A 160 -12.32 10.42 -0.76
CA LYS A 160 -11.88 9.08 -0.32
C LYS A 160 -11.93 8.06 -1.46
N ARG A 161 -13.05 8.02 -2.20
CA ARG A 161 -13.26 7.07 -3.32
C ARG A 161 -12.22 7.22 -4.44
N PRO A 162 -11.85 8.43 -4.90
CA PRO A 162 -10.86 8.57 -5.97
C PRO A 162 -9.46 8.05 -5.59
N ILE A 163 -9.03 8.23 -4.34
CA ILE A 163 -7.73 7.71 -3.90
C ILE A 163 -7.74 6.19 -3.83
N LEU A 164 -8.85 5.60 -3.42
CA LEU A 164 -9.01 4.15 -3.42
C LEU A 164 -8.93 3.57 -4.85
N TRP A 165 -9.50 4.24 -5.85
CA TRP A 165 -9.35 3.84 -7.26
C TRP A 165 -7.89 3.86 -7.72
N LEU A 166 -7.13 4.87 -7.30
CA LEU A 166 -5.70 4.94 -7.57
C LEU A 166 -4.93 3.81 -6.87
N CYS A 167 -5.30 3.44 -5.64
CA CYS A 167 -4.70 2.28 -4.95
C CYS A 167 -5.05 0.95 -5.62
N LEU A 168 -6.28 0.79 -6.11
CA LEU A 168 -6.67 -0.40 -6.89
C LEU A 168 -5.83 -0.50 -8.16
N TRP A 169 -5.69 0.61 -8.91
CA TRP A 169 -4.79 0.66 -10.06
C TRP A 169 -3.34 0.32 -9.68
N LEU A 170 -2.84 0.86 -8.55
CA LEU A 170 -1.48 0.58 -8.09
C LEU A 170 -1.24 -0.92 -7.85
N LEU A 171 -2.22 -1.62 -7.28
CA LEU A 171 -2.11 -3.04 -6.93
C LEU A 171 -2.35 -4.01 -8.09
N THR A 172 -3.18 -3.62 -9.05
CA THR A 172 -3.60 -4.46 -10.20
C THR A 172 -2.85 -4.10 -11.49
N LYS A 173 -1.86 -3.21 -11.39
CA LYS A 173 -1.01 -2.84 -12.51
C LYS A 173 -0.21 -4.05 -12.98
N ASN A 174 -0.15 -4.25 -14.30
CA ASN A 174 0.71 -5.25 -14.93
C ASN A 174 2.14 -5.20 -14.38
N THR A 175 2.65 -6.38 -14.02
CA THR A 175 4.01 -6.50 -13.50
C THR A 175 5.02 -6.04 -14.56
N CYS A 176 6.01 -5.27 -14.12
CA CYS A 176 7.08 -4.79 -15.00
C CYS A 176 8.40 -5.41 -14.58
N SER A 177 9.10 -6.10 -15.49
CA SER A 177 10.43 -6.63 -15.23
C SER A 177 11.50 -5.54 -15.04
N ASN A 178 11.22 -4.29 -15.43
CA ASN A 178 12.15 -3.18 -15.24
C ASN A 178 12.03 -2.61 -13.81
N ARG A 179 13.03 -2.93 -12.99
CA ARG A 179 13.13 -2.45 -11.60
C ARG A 179 13.08 -0.91 -11.47
N ASN A 180 13.56 -0.17 -12.47
CA ASN A 180 13.52 1.29 -12.44
C ASN A 180 12.09 1.83 -12.54
N HIS A 181 11.19 1.15 -13.24
CA HIS A 181 9.78 1.55 -13.32
C HIS A 181 9.03 1.26 -12.01
N ILE A 182 9.43 0.20 -11.28
CA ILE A 182 8.89 -0.12 -9.96
C ILE A 182 9.33 0.94 -8.93
N VAL A 183 10.63 1.13 -8.77
CA VAL A 183 11.19 2.07 -7.77
C VAL A 183 10.86 3.52 -8.12
N GLY A 184 10.77 3.82 -9.41
CA GLY A 184 10.47 5.14 -9.94
C GLY A 184 8.98 5.45 -10.08
N SER A 185 8.07 4.59 -9.62
CA SER A 185 6.65 4.72 -9.93
C SER A 185 6.07 6.07 -9.49
N GLY A 186 5.52 6.80 -10.47
CA GLY A 186 4.92 8.11 -10.26
C GLY A 186 3.64 8.00 -9.43
N LEU A 187 2.79 7.03 -9.75
CA LEU A 187 1.56 6.74 -9.03
C LEU A 187 1.82 6.45 -7.54
N TYR A 188 2.73 5.52 -7.26
CA TYR A 188 3.13 5.19 -5.88
C TYR A 188 3.59 6.44 -5.12
N ARG A 189 4.47 7.25 -5.73
CA ARG A 189 4.96 8.49 -5.12
C ARG A 189 3.86 9.51 -4.87
N ALA A 190 2.94 9.69 -5.82
CA ALA A 190 1.81 10.59 -5.66
C ALA A 190 0.92 10.17 -4.49
N ILE A 191 0.58 8.89 -4.39
CA ILE A 191 -0.23 8.35 -3.30
C ILE A 191 0.49 8.53 -1.95
N LYS A 192 1.80 8.24 -1.87
CA LYS A 192 2.59 8.49 -0.64
C LYS A 192 2.62 9.96 -0.23
N GLN A 193 2.69 10.88 -1.19
CA GLN A 193 2.62 12.32 -0.89
C GLN A 193 1.24 12.73 -0.39
N ILE A 194 0.18 12.18 -1.00
CA ILE A 194 -1.20 12.39 -0.58
C ILE A 194 -1.40 11.90 0.87
N THR A 195 -0.91 10.71 1.24
CA THR A 195 -1.06 10.18 2.61
C THR A 195 -0.34 10.99 3.69
N VAL A 196 0.66 11.81 3.33
CA VAL A 196 1.30 12.76 4.25
C VAL A 196 0.47 14.02 4.45
N ILE A 197 -0.30 14.44 3.45
CA ILE A 197 -1.19 15.63 3.50
C ILE A 197 -2.52 15.28 4.20
N PHE A 198 -3.01 14.07 3.94
CA PHE A 198 -4.26 13.48 4.46
C PHE A 198 -4.50 13.56 5.99
N PRO A 199 -3.50 13.38 6.89
CA PRO A 199 -3.70 13.31 8.33
C PRO A 199 -4.01 14.67 8.99
N SER A 200 -3.86 15.78 8.25
CA SER A 200 -4.25 17.13 8.70
C SER A 200 -5.77 17.29 8.91
N LEU A 201 -6.56 16.26 8.56
CA LEU A 201 -8.01 16.23 8.64
C LEU A 201 -8.48 15.29 9.78
N SER A 202 -9.35 15.77 10.67
CA SER A 202 -9.69 15.08 11.92
C SER A 202 -10.49 13.77 11.76
N ASP A 203 -11.16 13.56 10.62
CA ASP A 203 -12.24 12.56 10.49
C ASP A 203 -11.90 11.37 9.57
N PHE A 204 -10.63 11.18 9.23
CA PHE A 204 -10.21 10.30 8.13
C PHE A 204 -9.38 9.07 8.54
N THR A 205 -9.35 8.73 9.83
CA THR A 205 -8.48 7.67 10.37
C THR A 205 -8.70 6.30 9.69
N GLU A 206 -9.94 5.89 9.45
CA GLU A 206 -10.25 4.58 8.82
C GLU A 206 -9.78 4.50 7.36
N ASP A 207 -10.05 5.55 6.58
CA ASP A 207 -9.69 5.57 5.16
C ASP A 207 -8.18 5.69 4.97
N LEU A 208 -7.53 6.49 5.80
CA LEU A 208 -6.09 6.60 5.78
C LEU A 208 -5.43 5.27 6.18
N LEU A 209 -5.97 4.58 7.18
CA LEU A 209 -5.49 3.25 7.56
C LEU A 209 -5.63 2.26 6.39
N ARG A 210 -6.80 2.23 5.75
CA ARG A 210 -7.05 1.40 4.56
C ARG A 210 -6.06 1.69 3.43
N ILE A 211 -5.87 2.96 3.09
CA ILE A 211 -4.93 3.38 2.05
C ILE A 211 -3.50 2.95 2.39
N ASN A 212 -3.05 3.14 3.64
CA ASN A 212 -1.71 2.72 4.05
C ASN A 212 -1.54 1.19 4.03
N LEU A 213 -2.57 0.42 4.39
CA LEU A 213 -2.51 -1.04 4.27
C LEU A 213 -2.35 -1.47 2.80
N LEU A 214 -3.10 -0.86 1.86
CA LEU A 214 -2.94 -1.13 0.42
C LEU A 214 -1.55 -0.74 -0.10
N ILE A 215 -1.00 0.39 0.37
CA ILE A 215 0.39 0.79 0.06
C ILE A 215 1.39 -0.23 0.61
N ALA A 216 1.20 -0.73 1.84
CA ALA A 216 2.08 -1.72 2.44
C ALA A 216 2.08 -3.04 1.65
N VAL A 217 0.91 -3.46 1.13
CA VAL A 217 0.82 -4.61 0.20
C VAL A 217 1.67 -4.38 -1.05
N PHE A 218 1.54 -3.21 -1.68
CA PHE A 218 2.35 -2.86 -2.85
C PHE A 218 3.85 -2.88 -2.54
N GLU A 219 4.26 -2.23 -1.45
CA GLU A 219 5.66 -2.14 -1.03
C GLU A 219 6.24 -3.53 -0.74
N LEU A 220 5.48 -4.38 -0.05
CA LEU A 220 5.86 -5.76 0.24
C LEU A 220 6.01 -6.59 -1.05
N GLY A 221 5.03 -6.54 -1.95
CA GLY A 221 5.04 -7.29 -3.21
C GLY A 221 6.18 -6.92 -4.15
N HIS A 222 6.73 -5.71 -4.01
CA HIS A 222 7.85 -5.21 -4.81
C HIS A 222 9.20 -5.25 -4.07
N GLY A 223 9.27 -5.84 -2.88
CA GLY A 223 10.51 -5.95 -2.11
C GLY A 223 11.02 -4.60 -1.55
N LEU A 224 10.14 -3.62 -1.36
CA LEU A 224 10.44 -2.31 -0.79
C LEU A 224 10.32 -2.37 0.74
N HIS A 225 11.17 -3.16 1.39
CA HIS A 225 11.03 -3.51 2.82
C HIS A 225 11.15 -2.31 3.77
N VAL A 226 12.09 -1.39 3.52
CA VAL A 226 12.26 -0.19 4.38
C VAL A 226 11.04 0.74 4.28
N PRO A 227 10.55 1.11 3.07
CA PRO A 227 9.26 1.81 2.95
C PRO A 227 8.08 1.06 3.57
N ALA A 228 7.99 -0.26 3.37
CA ALA A 228 6.93 -1.10 3.96
C ALA A 228 6.91 -0.99 5.48
N TYR A 229 8.06 -1.10 6.13
CA TYR A 229 8.18 -0.97 7.58
C TYR A 229 7.72 0.41 8.09
N GLN A 230 8.07 1.48 7.38
CA GLN A 230 7.62 2.83 7.71
C GLN A 230 6.10 2.98 7.56
N THR A 231 5.53 2.48 6.46
CA THR A 231 4.08 2.47 6.23
C THR A 231 3.36 1.66 7.31
N MET A 232 3.89 0.50 7.69
CA MET A 232 3.34 -0.33 8.76
C MET A 232 3.34 0.40 10.11
N THR A 233 4.42 1.12 10.44
CA THR A 233 4.45 1.95 11.66
C THR A 233 3.34 3.02 11.66
N CYS A 234 3.06 3.61 10.49
CA CYS A 234 1.92 4.51 10.32
C CYS A 234 0.58 3.78 10.52
N CYS A 235 0.40 2.59 9.95
CA CYS A 235 -0.79 1.75 10.16
C CYS A 235 -1.03 1.45 11.64
N VAL A 236 -0.01 1.04 12.39
CA VAL A 236 -0.09 0.77 13.83
C VAL A 236 -0.53 2.01 14.60
N THR A 237 0.04 3.17 14.26
CA THR A 237 -0.33 4.46 14.89
C THR A 237 -1.79 4.81 14.62
N LEU A 238 -2.26 4.66 13.38
CA LEU A 238 -3.64 4.93 12.99
C LEU A 238 -4.62 3.93 13.63
N MET A 239 -4.21 2.66 13.74
CA MET A 239 -4.98 1.63 14.42
C MET A 239 -5.14 1.93 15.91
N GLY A 240 -4.05 2.37 16.58
CA GLY A 240 -4.12 2.86 17.95
C GLY A 240 -5.14 3.99 18.10
N ARG A 241 -5.11 5.00 17.21
CA ARG A 241 -6.10 6.08 17.21
C ARG A 241 -7.53 5.56 17.05
N LEU A 242 -7.76 4.60 16.15
CA LEU A 242 -9.08 3.99 15.94
C LEU A 242 -9.58 3.28 17.21
N ILE A 243 -8.70 2.56 17.92
CA ILE A 243 -9.00 1.89 19.20
C ILE A 243 -9.36 2.92 20.29
N PHE A 244 -8.62 4.02 20.42
CA PHE A 244 -8.81 4.98 21.51
C PHE A 244 -9.94 6.01 21.29
N HIS A 245 -10.22 6.43 20.05
CA HIS A 245 -11.13 7.56 19.75
C HIS A 245 -12.60 7.18 19.46
N GLY A 246 -13.08 6.01 19.89
CA GLY A 246 -14.49 5.63 19.69
C GLY A 246 -15.42 5.99 20.85
N PRO A 247 -16.73 6.19 20.59
CA PRO A 247 -17.71 6.22 21.67
C PRO A 247 -17.61 4.95 22.51
N ARG A 248 -17.70 5.07 23.84
CA ARG A 248 -17.51 3.96 24.79
C ARG A 248 -18.58 2.87 24.68
N ASN A 249 -19.69 3.14 23.98
CA ASN A 249 -20.68 2.13 23.64
C ASN A 249 -20.12 1.33 22.46
N ALA A 250 -19.77 0.08 22.71
CA ALA A 250 -19.26 -0.85 21.71
C ALA A 250 -20.40 -1.24 20.75
N ASP A 251 -20.63 -0.42 19.72
CA ASP A 251 -21.46 -0.82 18.59
C ASP A 251 -20.82 -2.05 17.92
N CYS A 252 -21.61 -3.08 17.62
CA CYS A 252 -21.12 -4.33 17.00
C CYS A 252 -20.26 -4.07 15.75
N LEU A 253 -20.70 -3.11 14.93
CA LEU A 253 -20.00 -2.65 13.72
C LEU A 253 -18.60 -2.09 14.00
N ARG A 254 -18.38 -1.42 15.14
CA ARG A 254 -17.06 -0.90 15.52
C ARG A 254 -16.12 -2.03 15.91
N VAL A 255 -16.61 -3.03 16.63
CA VAL A 255 -15.82 -4.20 17.03
C VAL A 255 -15.39 -4.99 15.80
N GLU A 256 -16.30 -5.25 14.87
CA GLU A 256 -16.01 -5.92 13.59
C GLU A 256 -14.95 -5.18 12.77
N LYS A 257 -15.06 -3.84 12.67
CA LYS A 257 -14.04 -3.02 12.00
C LYS A 257 -12.67 -3.11 12.65
N ILE A 258 -12.60 -3.01 13.97
CA ILE A 258 -11.33 -3.13 14.72
C ILE A 258 -10.71 -4.51 14.48
N GLN A 259 -11.53 -5.56 14.47
CA GLN A 259 -11.09 -6.92 14.22
C GLN A 259 -10.57 -7.09 12.79
N SER A 260 -11.28 -6.59 11.78
CA SER A 260 -10.87 -6.65 10.37
C SER A 260 -9.55 -5.90 10.13
N PHE A 261 -9.47 -4.62 10.51
CA PHE A 261 -8.26 -3.83 10.33
C PHE A 261 -7.09 -4.37 11.16
N GLY A 262 -7.35 -4.76 12.40
CA GLY A 262 -6.34 -5.34 13.28
C GLY A 262 -5.75 -6.63 12.73
N THR A 263 -6.60 -7.52 12.19
CA THR A 263 -6.15 -8.74 11.51
C THR A 263 -5.28 -8.41 10.30
N GLY A 264 -5.68 -7.43 9.48
CA GLY A 264 -4.88 -6.97 8.34
C GLY A 264 -3.51 -6.42 8.74
N VAL A 265 -3.45 -5.62 9.81
CA VAL A 265 -2.19 -5.08 10.36
C VAL A 265 -1.29 -6.22 10.83
N LEU A 266 -1.80 -7.14 11.67
CA LEU A 266 -1.02 -8.26 12.21
C LEU A 266 -0.51 -9.18 11.09
N THR A 267 -1.37 -9.50 10.12
CA THR A 267 -1.02 -10.35 8.98
C THR A 267 0.10 -9.72 8.14
N LEU A 268 -0.02 -8.43 7.81
CA LEU A 268 1.00 -7.74 7.02
C LEU A 268 2.31 -7.55 7.77
N ASP A 269 2.27 -7.30 9.08
CA ASP A 269 3.48 -7.17 9.91
C ASP A 269 4.27 -8.49 9.94
N CYS A 270 3.56 -9.62 10.09
CA CYS A 270 4.15 -10.95 9.99
C CYS A 270 4.72 -11.24 8.59
N LEU A 271 3.96 -10.93 7.53
CA LEU A 271 4.41 -11.12 6.15
C LEU A 271 5.67 -10.30 5.84
N LEU A 272 5.75 -9.08 6.37
CA LEU A 272 6.92 -8.21 6.22
C LEU A 272 8.15 -8.84 6.89
N ALA A 273 8.02 -9.30 8.14
CA ALA A 273 9.11 -9.95 8.88
C ALA A 273 9.57 -11.27 8.22
N ILE A 274 8.62 -12.10 7.76
CA ILE A 274 8.92 -13.34 7.02
C ILE A 274 9.63 -13.02 5.69
N SER A 275 9.33 -11.88 5.08
CA SER A 275 9.92 -11.49 3.80
C SER A 275 11.34 -10.93 3.93
N THR A 276 11.80 -10.61 5.14
CA THR A 276 13.11 -9.98 5.43
C THR A 276 14.02 -10.85 6.30
N THR A 277 13.94 -12.18 6.18
CA THR A 277 14.75 -13.12 7.00
C THR A 277 16.27 -12.96 6.91
N THR A 278 16.79 -12.26 5.89
CA THR A 278 18.21 -11.90 5.76
C THR A 278 18.56 -10.54 6.39
N GLU A 279 17.62 -9.60 6.37
CA GLU A 279 17.74 -8.24 6.94
C GLU A 279 16.66 -8.08 8.01
N LEU A 280 16.79 -8.85 9.10
CA LEU A 280 15.73 -9.04 10.09
C LEU A 280 15.32 -7.70 10.70
N MET A 281 14.11 -7.27 10.34
CA MET A 281 13.43 -6.15 10.96
C MET A 281 12.60 -6.68 12.14
N PRO A 282 12.52 -5.97 13.27
CA PRO A 282 11.59 -6.32 14.33
C PRO A 282 10.14 -6.19 13.83
N LEU A 283 9.17 -6.75 14.56
CA LEU A 283 7.77 -6.46 14.31
C LEU A 283 7.45 -4.99 14.63
N THR A 284 6.53 -4.40 13.88
CA THR A 284 5.97 -3.08 14.23
C THR A 284 4.91 -3.18 15.34
N VAL A 285 4.30 -4.37 15.49
CA VAL A 285 3.34 -4.70 16.54
C VAL A 285 3.95 -5.75 17.46
N ALA A 286 4.12 -5.41 18.73
CA ALA A 286 4.52 -6.39 19.74
C ALA A 286 3.41 -7.45 19.94
N SER A 287 3.78 -8.73 20.05
CA SER A 287 2.82 -9.83 20.21
C SER A 287 1.97 -9.67 21.47
N ASP A 288 2.54 -9.11 22.54
CA ASP A 288 1.83 -8.79 23.79
C ASP A 288 1.26 -7.36 23.84
N GLY A 289 1.28 -6.66 22.72
CA GLY A 289 0.82 -5.28 22.59
C GLY A 289 -0.69 -5.11 22.78
N ILE A 290 -1.10 -3.83 22.93
CA ILE A 290 -2.53 -3.47 23.05
C ILE A 290 -3.33 -3.97 21.84
N LEU A 291 -2.77 -3.84 20.64
CA LEU A 291 -3.45 -4.28 19.42
C LEU A 291 -3.74 -5.78 19.46
N SER A 292 -2.73 -6.61 19.74
CA SER A 292 -2.85 -8.06 19.85
C SER A 292 -3.86 -8.49 20.91
N LYS A 293 -3.94 -7.75 22.03
CA LYS A 293 -4.93 -7.97 23.10
C LYS A 293 -6.35 -7.53 22.75
N VAL A 294 -6.51 -6.56 21.86
CA VAL A 294 -7.82 -6.06 21.42
C VAL A 294 -8.38 -6.93 20.30
N VAL A 295 -7.50 -7.41 19.41
CA VAL A 295 -7.82 -8.30 18.29
C VAL A 295 -7.79 -9.73 18.82
N THR A 296 -8.67 -10.05 19.78
CA THR A 296 -8.81 -11.43 20.26
C THR A 296 -9.61 -12.26 19.27
N PRO A 297 -9.24 -13.53 19.06
CA PRO A 297 -10.07 -14.45 18.28
C PRO A 297 -11.45 -14.55 18.94
N SER A 298 -12.51 -14.32 18.18
CA SER A 298 -13.89 -14.55 18.64
C SER A 298 -14.11 -16.05 18.93
N LYS A 299 -15.27 -16.43 19.50
CA LYS A 299 -15.61 -17.84 19.76
C LYS A 299 -15.60 -18.74 18.50
N THR A 300 -15.61 -18.12 17.32
CA THR A 300 -15.31 -18.71 16.01
C THR A 300 -14.06 -18.01 15.47
N GLY A 301 -12.90 -18.31 16.08
CA GLY A 301 -11.67 -17.55 15.90
C GLY A 301 -11.33 -17.38 14.43
N ASN A 302 -11.11 -16.12 14.01
CA ASN A 302 -10.62 -15.85 12.67
C ASN A 302 -9.22 -16.48 12.54
N ILE A 303 -9.14 -17.57 11.79
CA ILE A 303 -7.95 -18.41 11.62
C ILE A 303 -6.72 -17.57 11.26
N SER A 304 -6.88 -16.56 10.41
CA SER A 304 -5.80 -15.66 9.98
C SER A 304 -5.29 -14.81 11.14
N THR A 305 -6.16 -14.33 12.04
CA THR A 305 -5.78 -13.60 13.25
C THR A 305 -4.96 -14.47 14.20
N THR A 306 -5.47 -15.67 14.52
CA THR A 306 -4.77 -16.60 15.40
C THR A 306 -3.40 -16.97 14.83
N THR A 307 -3.34 -17.26 13.54
CA THR A 307 -2.08 -17.63 12.87
C THR A 307 -1.09 -16.47 12.84
N SER A 308 -1.56 -15.24 12.65
CA SER A 308 -0.71 -14.04 12.67
C SER A 308 -0.15 -13.80 14.07
N LEU A 309 -0.96 -13.92 15.13
CA LEU A 309 -0.49 -13.77 16.51
C LEU A 309 0.59 -14.80 16.84
N VAL A 310 0.33 -16.08 16.56
CA VAL A 310 1.30 -17.16 16.80
C VAL A 310 2.57 -16.96 15.98
N SER A 311 2.45 -16.53 14.72
CA SER A 311 3.61 -16.20 13.89
C SER A 311 4.37 -14.97 14.41
N GLY A 312 3.69 -14.02 15.05
CA GLY A 312 4.31 -12.87 15.71
C GLY A 312 5.30 -13.29 16.80
N HIS A 313 4.87 -14.16 17.72
CA HIS A 313 5.74 -14.72 18.76
C HIS A 313 6.98 -15.42 18.17
N VAL A 314 6.79 -16.15 17.07
CA VAL A 314 7.91 -16.76 16.34
C VAL A 314 8.87 -15.70 15.79
N MET A 315 8.37 -14.62 15.19
CA MET A 315 9.23 -13.57 14.62
C MET A 315 9.99 -12.80 15.71
N GLU A 316 9.39 -12.54 16.87
CA GLU A 316 10.08 -11.92 18.01
C GLU A 316 11.20 -12.82 18.54
N TYR A 317 10.94 -14.12 18.68
CA TYR A 317 11.96 -15.10 19.05
C TYR A 317 13.13 -15.09 18.05
N VAL A 318 12.81 -15.17 16.75
CA VAL A 318 13.81 -15.20 15.67
C VAL A 318 14.62 -13.92 15.65
N PHE A 319 13.98 -12.76 15.81
CA PHE A 319 14.63 -11.47 15.89
C PHE A 319 15.58 -11.41 17.08
N ALA A 320 15.13 -11.75 18.29
CA ALA A 320 15.96 -11.75 19.49
C ALA A 320 17.22 -12.63 19.31
N ARG A 321 17.05 -13.86 18.81
CA ARG A 321 18.18 -14.76 18.53
C ARG A 321 19.16 -14.21 17.50
N SER A 322 18.67 -13.54 16.46
CA SER A 322 19.53 -12.94 15.43
C SER A 322 20.40 -11.79 15.97
N GLN A 323 19.90 -11.09 16.98
CA GLN A 323 20.61 -10.00 17.65
C GLN A 323 21.45 -10.49 18.84
N ASN A 324 21.57 -11.81 19.05
CA ASN A 324 22.18 -12.43 20.22
C ASN A 324 21.56 -11.98 21.55
N LEU A 325 20.27 -11.64 21.54
CA LEU A 325 19.48 -11.34 22.72
C LEU A 325 18.81 -12.62 23.26
N GLU A 326 18.45 -12.58 24.54
CA GLU A 326 17.61 -13.61 25.14
C GLU A 326 16.14 -13.32 24.78
N PRO A 327 15.43 -14.25 24.13
CA PRO A 327 14.01 -14.10 23.85
C PRO A 327 13.18 -14.16 25.14
N ASP A 328 12.05 -13.45 25.15
CA ASP A 328 11.12 -13.44 26.28
C ASP A 328 10.47 -14.82 26.51
N GLU A 329 10.21 -15.56 25.43
CA GLU A 329 9.68 -16.92 25.45
C GLU A 329 10.74 -17.96 25.08
N THR A 330 10.68 -19.13 25.70
CA THR A 330 11.60 -20.22 25.38
C THR A 330 11.28 -20.83 24.00
N TYR A 331 12.27 -21.49 23.40
CA TYR A 331 12.07 -22.21 22.13
C TYR A 331 10.91 -23.22 22.24
N GLY A 332 10.82 -23.95 23.36
CA GLY A 332 9.80 -24.98 23.54
C GLY A 332 8.39 -24.41 23.61
N GLU A 333 8.19 -23.29 24.30
CA GLU A 333 6.90 -22.61 24.38
C GLU A 333 6.45 -22.13 23.00
N VAL A 334 7.33 -21.45 22.25
CA VAL A 334 7.01 -20.95 20.91
C VAL A 334 6.76 -22.10 19.93
N ASP A 335 7.58 -23.15 19.96
CA ASP A 335 7.45 -24.35 19.10
C ASP A 335 6.16 -25.12 19.36
N GLU A 336 5.77 -25.29 20.63
CA GLU A 336 4.52 -25.95 21.01
C GLU A 336 3.30 -25.20 20.45
N VAL A 337 3.27 -23.88 20.58
CA VAL A 337 2.15 -23.06 20.12
C VAL A 337 2.04 -23.06 18.59
N ILE A 338 3.15 -22.88 17.86
CA ILE A 338 3.13 -22.91 16.38
C ILE A 338 2.80 -24.31 15.84
N SER A 339 3.32 -25.37 16.46
CA SER A 339 3.00 -26.75 16.09
C SER A 339 1.53 -27.08 16.35
N GLY A 340 0.97 -26.60 17.48
CA GLY A 340 -0.45 -26.69 17.77
C GLY A 340 -1.32 -25.96 16.74
N CYS A 341 -0.90 -24.76 16.32
CA CYS A 341 -1.56 -23.99 15.26
C CYS A 341 -1.54 -24.74 13.92
N ILE A 342 -0.40 -25.27 13.49
CA ILE A 342 -0.27 -26.07 12.26
C ILE A 342 -1.17 -27.30 12.31
N LYS A 343 -1.21 -28.00 13.45
CA LYS A 343 -2.07 -29.17 13.62
C LYS A 343 -3.55 -28.81 13.46
N MET A 344 -3.99 -27.73 14.11
CA MET A 344 -5.37 -27.23 13.98
C MET A 344 -5.73 -26.90 12.51
N LEU A 345 -4.82 -26.28 11.77
CA LEU A 345 -5.02 -25.94 10.35
C LEU A 345 -5.07 -27.17 9.43
N ILE A 346 -4.34 -28.24 9.76
CA ILE A 346 -4.28 -29.47 8.96
C ILE A 346 -5.47 -30.39 9.26
N ASP A 347 -5.88 -30.48 10.53
CA ASP A 347 -6.92 -31.41 11.00
C ASP A 347 -8.36 -30.92 10.73
N GLU A 348 -8.57 -29.74 10.14
CA GLU A 348 -9.92 -29.22 9.87
C GLU A 348 -10.72 -30.13 8.90
N PRO A 349 -11.97 -30.51 9.26
CA PRO A 349 -12.78 -31.42 8.47
C PRO A 349 -13.27 -30.78 7.17
N GLN A 350 -13.17 -31.55 6.10
CA GLN A 350 -13.47 -31.20 4.72
C GLN A 350 -14.84 -30.55 4.45
N PRO A 351 -15.00 -29.84 3.30
CA PRO A 351 -14.06 -29.80 2.18
C PRO A 351 -12.88 -28.89 2.47
N HIS A 352 -11.68 -29.26 2.00
CA HIS A 352 -10.48 -28.41 2.02
C HIS A 352 -10.74 -27.16 1.18
N SER A 353 -11.56 -26.23 1.71
CA SER A 353 -11.82 -24.96 1.08
C SER A 353 -10.49 -24.24 1.03
N ARG A 354 -10.21 -23.64 -0.13
CA ARG A 354 -9.05 -22.79 -0.39
C ARG A 354 -8.95 -21.59 0.56
N SER A 355 -9.80 -21.51 1.59
CA SER A 355 -10.03 -20.39 2.50
C SER A 355 -8.91 -20.13 3.49
N HIS A 356 -7.96 -21.06 3.71
CA HIS A 356 -6.91 -20.92 4.73
C HIS A 356 -5.49 -21.21 4.20
N CYS A 357 -5.27 -21.12 2.88
CA CYS A 357 -3.95 -21.35 2.30
C CYS A 357 -2.93 -20.27 2.72
N ASP A 358 -3.38 -19.05 2.98
CA ASP A 358 -2.61 -17.96 3.58
C ASP A 358 -2.14 -18.30 4.99
N ALA A 359 -3.07 -18.70 5.88
CA ALA A 359 -2.77 -19.06 7.25
C ALA A 359 -1.85 -20.30 7.31
N THR A 360 -2.18 -21.36 6.58
CA THR A 360 -1.36 -22.58 6.52
C THR A 360 0.06 -22.27 6.01
N GLY A 361 0.15 -21.49 4.94
CA GLY A 361 1.43 -21.05 4.39
C GLY A 361 2.26 -20.27 5.40
N MET A 362 1.63 -19.30 6.08
CA MET A 362 2.27 -18.48 7.11
C MET A 362 2.76 -19.34 8.29
N ALA A 363 1.91 -20.21 8.84
CA ALA A 363 2.27 -21.03 10.00
C ALA A 363 3.45 -21.97 9.69
N ILE A 364 3.43 -22.66 8.55
CA ILE A 364 4.51 -23.55 8.13
C ILE A 364 5.79 -22.75 7.86
N CYS A 365 5.69 -21.58 7.22
CA CYS A 365 6.84 -20.70 6.99
C CYS A 365 7.45 -20.21 8.31
N SER A 366 6.62 -19.77 9.26
CA SER A 366 7.06 -19.37 10.60
C SER A 366 7.77 -20.52 11.31
N SER A 367 7.21 -21.73 11.30
CA SER A 367 7.82 -22.92 11.94
C SER A 367 9.20 -23.27 11.36
N ILE A 368 9.37 -23.29 10.04
CA ILE A 368 10.70 -23.57 9.47
C ILE A 368 11.71 -22.47 9.82
N VAL A 369 11.30 -21.19 9.83
CA VAL A 369 12.15 -20.07 10.24
C VAL A 369 12.56 -20.19 11.72
N LEU A 370 11.63 -20.57 12.61
CA LEU A 370 11.90 -20.85 14.02
C LEU A 370 12.98 -21.92 14.19
N HIS A 371 12.77 -23.09 13.58
CA HIS A 371 13.69 -24.22 13.72
C HIS A 371 15.06 -23.90 13.11
N ALA A 372 15.09 -23.14 12.02
CA ALA A 372 16.32 -22.68 11.39
C ALA A 372 17.10 -21.73 12.30
N SER A 373 16.41 -20.76 12.92
CA SER A 373 17.03 -19.82 13.86
C SER A 373 17.61 -20.53 15.08
N GLN A 374 16.84 -21.44 15.69
CA GLN A 374 17.30 -22.20 16.85
C GLN A 374 18.47 -23.13 16.52
N THR A 375 18.41 -23.82 15.37
CA THR A 375 19.51 -24.69 14.93
C THR A 375 20.79 -23.89 14.71
N ARG A 376 20.71 -22.69 14.12
CA ARG A 376 21.88 -21.81 13.92
C ARG A 376 22.45 -21.33 15.26
N TYR A 377 21.59 -20.94 16.20
CA TYR A 377 22.00 -20.52 17.54
C TYR A 377 22.75 -21.64 18.29
N LEU A 378 22.17 -22.85 18.33
CA LEU A 378 22.80 -24.01 18.98
C LEU A 378 24.12 -24.41 18.29
N ASN A 379 24.19 -24.34 16.96
CA ASN A 379 25.43 -24.59 16.21
C ASN A 379 26.52 -23.60 16.62
N ALA A 380 26.19 -22.30 16.72
CA ALA A 380 27.13 -21.27 17.14
C ALA A 380 27.63 -21.48 18.59
N LEU A 381 26.75 -21.92 19.50
CA LEU A 381 27.12 -22.27 20.87
C LEU A 381 28.05 -23.49 20.97
N LEU A 382 27.88 -24.48 20.10
CA LEU A 382 28.77 -25.65 20.08
C LEU A 382 30.20 -25.29 19.68
N TYR A 383 30.39 -24.27 18.83
CA TYR A 383 31.73 -23.76 18.52
C TYR A 383 32.40 -23.10 19.74
N SER A 384 31.63 -22.46 20.63
CA SER A 384 32.19 -21.76 21.79
C SER A 384 32.40 -22.65 23.01
N VAL A 385 31.58 -23.70 23.20
CA VAL A 385 31.64 -24.61 24.35
C VAL A 385 32.02 -26.02 23.88
N HIS A 386 33.31 -26.36 23.97
CA HIS A 386 33.79 -27.70 23.60
C HIS A 386 33.34 -28.76 24.62
N ASN A 387 32.94 -29.94 24.13
CA ASN A 387 32.60 -31.13 24.92
C ASN A 387 31.46 -30.97 25.94
N ASN A 388 30.32 -30.41 25.51
CA ASN A 388 29.08 -30.37 26.31
C ASN A 388 28.05 -31.37 25.75
N GLU A 389 28.02 -32.59 26.30
CA GLU A 389 27.11 -33.67 25.86
C GLU A 389 25.62 -33.27 25.87
N PRO A 390 25.07 -32.63 26.93
CA PRO A 390 23.71 -32.11 26.91
C PRO A 390 23.42 -31.17 25.73
N LEU A 391 24.31 -30.22 25.46
CA LEU A 391 24.15 -29.24 24.37
C LEU A 391 24.17 -29.93 22.99
N MET A 392 25.03 -30.92 22.81
CA MET A 392 25.09 -31.72 21.59
C MET A 392 23.78 -32.49 21.37
N SER A 393 23.21 -33.09 22.42
CA SER A 393 21.92 -33.76 22.33
C SER A 393 20.79 -32.81 21.91
N THR A 394 20.71 -31.61 22.51
CA THR A 394 19.71 -30.60 22.15
C THR A 394 19.87 -30.13 20.70
N TYR A 395 21.12 -29.95 20.25
CA TYR A 395 21.40 -29.60 18.86
C TYR A 395 20.95 -30.67 17.88
N ILE A 396 21.21 -31.95 18.16
CA ILE A 396 20.76 -33.07 17.32
C ILE A 396 19.23 -33.08 17.23
N THR A 397 18.52 -32.93 18.34
CA THR A 397 17.06 -32.83 18.34
C THR A 397 16.58 -31.66 17.49
N SER A 398 17.16 -30.47 17.66
CA SER A 398 16.80 -29.29 16.86
C SER A 398 17.04 -29.48 15.36
N ARG A 399 18.15 -30.13 14.98
CA ARG A 399 18.42 -30.50 13.58
C ARG A 399 17.38 -31.45 13.01
N LEU A 400 16.94 -32.45 13.78
CA LEU A 400 15.90 -33.39 13.35
C LEU A 400 14.55 -32.67 13.17
N THR A 401 14.19 -31.77 14.09
CA THR A 401 12.98 -30.94 13.97
C THR A 401 13.05 -30.02 12.74
N LEU A 402 14.21 -29.40 12.47
CA LEU A 402 14.43 -28.63 11.25
C LEU A 402 14.32 -29.50 9.99
N ALA A 403 14.85 -30.72 9.99
CA ALA A 403 14.72 -31.64 8.86
C ALA A 403 13.25 -31.99 8.57
N HIS A 404 12.44 -32.13 9.62
CA HIS A 404 11.00 -32.35 9.50
C HIS A 404 10.27 -31.14 8.90
N SER A 405 10.46 -29.93 9.47
CA SER A 405 9.81 -28.71 8.95
C SER A 405 10.27 -28.36 7.54
N ARG A 406 11.53 -28.63 7.18
CA ARG A 406 12.04 -28.53 5.80
C ARG A 406 11.24 -29.39 4.83
N ARG A 407 10.97 -30.65 5.19
CA ARG A 407 10.20 -31.55 4.33
C ARG A 407 8.77 -31.04 4.16
N MET A 408 8.11 -30.64 5.24
CA MET A 408 6.76 -30.06 5.19
C MET A 408 6.70 -28.81 4.28
N ALA A 409 7.63 -27.88 4.46
CA ALA A 409 7.72 -26.66 3.64
C ALA A 409 7.96 -27.00 2.17
N TRP A 410 8.86 -27.94 1.87
CA TRP A 410 9.16 -28.34 0.50
C TRP A 410 7.99 -29.04 -0.19
N ASP A 411 7.26 -29.88 0.52
CA ASP A 411 6.06 -30.53 -0.01
C ASP A 411 4.93 -29.51 -0.26
N MET A 412 4.80 -28.50 0.61
CA MET A 412 3.91 -27.36 0.38
C MET A 412 4.29 -26.55 -0.88
N VAL A 413 5.58 -26.29 -1.10
CA VAL A 413 6.08 -25.63 -2.33
C VAL A 413 5.76 -26.45 -3.56
N LYS A 414 6.02 -27.77 -3.55
CA LYS A 414 5.65 -28.65 -4.66
C LYS A 414 4.15 -28.60 -4.93
N ALA A 415 3.33 -28.70 -3.88
CA ALA A 415 1.87 -28.67 -4.03
C ALA A 415 1.40 -27.34 -4.68
N ALA A 416 1.98 -26.21 -4.29
CA ALA A 416 1.69 -24.92 -4.90
C ALA A 416 2.11 -24.88 -6.38
N ILE A 417 3.33 -25.32 -6.73
CA ILE A 417 3.81 -25.38 -8.12
C ILE A 417 2.91 -26.27 -8.99
N HIS A 418 2.44 -27.42 -8.47
CA HIS A 418 1.55 -28.31 -9.23
C HIS A 418 0.15 -27.72 -9.47
N LYS A 419 -0.27 -26.77 -8.61
CA LYS A 419 -1.54 -26.04 -8.74
C LYS A 419 -1.44 -24.90 -9.74
N VAL A 420 -0.31 -24.21 -9.85
CA VAL A 420 -0.12 -23.10 -10.80
C VAL A 420 0.28 -23.66 -12.17
N ARG A 421 -0.69 -23.86 -13.06
CA ARG A 421 -0.47 -24.34 -14.44
C ARG A 421 -0.65 -23.24 -15.48
N SER A 422 -1.34 -22.17 -15.10
CA SER A 422 -1.65 -21.00 -15.91
C SER A 422 -1.68 -19.73 -15.04
N GLU A 423 -1.70 -18.56 -15.67
CA GLU A 423 -1.87 -17.28 -14.96
C GLU A 423 -3.22 -17.20 -14.25
N ASP A 424 -4.28 -17.77 -14.83
CA ASP A 424 -5.62 -17.82 -14.22
C ASP A 424 -5.63 -18.59 -12.88
N ASP A 425 -4.77 -19.62 -12.75
CA ASP A 425 -4.67 -20.37 -11.50
C ASP A 425 -4.11 -19.49 -10.36
N ILE A 426 -3.26 -18.50 -10.68
CA ILE A 426 -2.66 -17.57 -9.70
C ILE A 426 -3.74 -16.70 -9.07
N LEU A 427 -4.71 -16.24 -9.86
CA LEU A 427 -5.85 -15.43 -9.37
C LEU A 427 -6.70 -16.16 -8.34
N SER A 428 -6.64 -17.50 -8.32
CA SER A 428 -7.34 -18.33 -7.35
C SER A 428 -6.58 -18.58 -6.05
N LEU A 429 -5.34 -18.08 -5.93
CA LEU A 429 -4.46 -18.22 -4.78
C LEU A 429 -4.32 -16.86 -4.08
N SER A 430 -4.24 -16.88 -2.74
CA SER A 430 -3.99 -15.67 -1.98
C SER A 430 -2.54 -15.20 -2.17
N PHE A 431 -2.36 -13.89 -2.36
CA PHE A 431 -1.03 -13.27 -2.41
C PHE A 431 -0.20 -13.62 -1.17
N ALA A 432 -0.78 -13.47 0.02
CA ALA A 432 -0.13 -13.81 1.29
C ALA A 432 0.32 -15.28 1.35
N GLY A 433 -0.53 -16.21 0.91
CA GLY A 433 -0.21 -17.63 0.87
C GLY A 433 0.96 -17.93 -0.06
N LEU A 434 0.94 -17.39 -1.29
CA LEU A 434 2.04 -17.55 -2.23
C LEU A 434 3.35 -16.96 -1.68
N CYS A 435 3.32 -15.78 -1.08
CA CYS A 435 4.49 -15.17 -0.44
C CYS A 435 5.10 -16.08 0.62
N CYS A 436 4.27 -16.60 1.54
CA CYS A 436 4.73 -17.50 2.59
C CYS A 436 5.28 -18.83 2.03
N VAL A 437 4.61 -19.42 1.04
CA VAL A 437 5.07 -20.69 0.44
C VAL A 437 6.44 -20.51 -0.23
N LEU A 438 6.59 -19.46 -1.03
CA LEU A 438 7.86 -19.18 -1.72
C LEU A 438 8.98 -18.85 -0.71
N ARG A 439 8.68 -18.08 0.34
CA ARG A 439 9.67 -17.82 1.41
C ARG A 439 10.05 -19.06 2.18
N ALA A 440 9.10 -19.94 2.51
CA ALA A 440 9.41 -21.23 3.13
C ALA A 440 10.34 -22.06 2.24
N GLY A 441 10.11 -22.07 0.92
CA GLY A 441 11.00 -22.70 -0.05
C GLY A 441 12.41 -22.15 -0.05
N LEU A 442 12.58 -20.82 0.02
CA LEU A 442 13.89 -20.19 0.15
C LEU A 442 14.60 -20.59 1.45
N VAL A 443 13.88 -20.65 2.57
CA VAL A 443 14.47 -21.11 3.84
C VAL A 443 14.93 -22.58 3.75
N VAL A 444 14.21 -23.44 3.01
CA VAL A 444 14.67 -24.81 2.70
C VAL A 444 15.99 -24.77 1.91
N LEU A 445 16.16 -23.87 0.96
CA LEU A 445 17.44 -23.78 0.23
C LEU A 445 18.55 -23.25 1.15
N ASP A 446 18.28 -22.19 1.91
CA ASP A 446 19.25 -21.51 2.78
C ASP A 446 19.73 -22.33 3.99
N THR A 447 19.03 -23.43 4.31
CA THR A 447 19.34 -24.28 5.47
C THR A 447 19.84 -25.68 5.08
N ALA A 448 20.16 -25.92 3.80
CA ALA A 448 20.64 -27.21 3.32
C ALA A 448 21.86 -27.72 4.11
N GLU A 449 22.84 -26.85 4.32
CA GLU A 449 24.09 -27.20 5.02
C GLU A 449 23.91 -27.55 6.50
N LEU A 450 22.80 -27.13 7.13
CA LEU A 450 22.51 -27.42 8.54
C LEU A 450 21.96 -28.84 8.75
N VAL A 451 21.51 -29.50 7.68
CA VAL A 451 20.85 -30.81 7.75
C VAL A 451 21.62 -31.88 6.99
N GLU A 452 22.28 -31.54 5.89
CA GLU A 452 22.92 -32.51 4.98
C GLU A 452 24.32 -33.02 5.39
N LYS A 453 24.80 -32.68 6.61
CA LYS A 453 26.09 -33.15 7.16
C LYS A 453 25.97 -34.25 8.19
#